data_AF-A0AAU6XA79-F1
#
_entry.id   AF-A0AAU6XA79-F1
#
_cell.length_a   1.000
_cell.length_b   1.000
_cell.length_c   1.000
_cell.angle_alpha   90.00
_cell.angle_beta   90.00
_cell.angle_gamma   90.00
#
_symmetry.space_group_name_H-M   'P 1'
#
loop_
_entity.id
_entity.type
_entity.pdbx_description
1 polymer ?
#
loop_
_entity_poly.entity_id
_entity_poly.type
_entity_poly.pdbx_seq_one_letter_code
_entity_poly.pdbx_strand_id
1 'polypeptide(L)' 'MPPVCNGVQASLLDASWKKSRHSNAEGNCVEVALVDGGIAMRNSRYPDGPALVYTPAEVAAFLAGAKDGEFDHLL' A
#
# COMPACT_ATOMS: atom_id res chain seq x y z
N MET A 1 8.44 -0.55 -20.12
CA MET A 1 8.63 -0.36 -18.67
C MET A 1 8.82 -1.75 -18.07
N PRO A 2 9.81 -2.00 -17.20
CA PRO A 2 9.92 -3.30 -16.56
C PRO A 2 8.62 -3.60 -15.80
N PRO A 3 8.16 -4.87 -15.77
CA PRO A 3 6.95 -5.23 -15.05
C PRO A 3 7.10 -4.83 -13.58
N VAL A 4 6.06 -4.19 -13.04
CA VAL A 4 5.98 -3.88 -11.61
C VAL A 4 5.79 -5.20 -10.87
N CYS A 5 6.88 -5.73 -10.32
CA CYS A 5 6.85 -6.95 -9.52
C CYS A 5 6.51 -6.65 -8.07
N ASN A 6 5.79 -7.56 -7.42
CA ASN A 6 5.56 -7.50 -5.98
C ASN A 6 6.90 -7.57 -5.22
N GLY A 7 7.11 -6.71 -4.22
CA GLY A 7 8.38 -6.59 -3.48
C GLY A 7 9.42 -5.70 -4.14
N VAL A 8 9.08 -4.97 -5.21
CA VAL A 8 9.95 -3.98 -5.85
C VAL A 8 10.33 -2.85 -4.89
N GLN A 9 11.51 -2.25 -5.08
CA GLN A 9 11.89 -1.07 -4.33
C GLN A 9 10.93 0.09 -4.62
N ALA A 10 10.37 0.69 -3.58
CA ALA A 10 9.32 1.71 -3.71
C ALA A 10 9.77 2.97 -4.47
N SER A 11 11.07 3.32 -4.41
CA SER A 11 11.64 4.47 -5.12
C SER A 11 11.78 4.24 -6.64
N LEU A 12 11.65 3.01 -7.12
CA LEU A 12 11.64 2.68 -8.55
C LEU A 12 10.24 2.78 -9.16
N LEU A 13 9.21 2.99 -8.34
CA LEU A 13 7.84 3.17 -8.79
C LEU A 13 7.57 4.65 -9.09
N ASP A 14 7.02 4.91 -10.28
CA ASP A 14 6.37 6.19 -10.56
C ASP A 14 5.00 6.20 -9.86
N ALA A 15 5.00 6.65 -8.61
CA ALA A 15 3.89 6.48 -7.68
C ALA A 15 3.60 7.76 -6.88
N SER A 16 2.34 8.17 -6.87
CA SER A 16 1.83 9.20 -5.96
C SER A 16 1.33 8.58 -4.67
N TRP A 17 2.21 8.52 -3.67
CA TRP A 17 1.94 7.90 -2.37
C TRP A 17 0.96 8.71 -1.52
N LYS A 18 -0.03 8.01 -0.95
CA LYS A 18 -1.05 8.61 -0.07
C LYS A 18 -1.15 7.86 1.25
N LYS A 19 -1.20 8.61 2.34
CA LYS A 19 -1.45 8.11 3.70
C LYS A 19 -2.91 8.26 4.10
N SER A 20 -3.34 7.46 5.08
CA SER A 20 -4.60 7.68 5.79
C SER A 20 -4.56 9.02 6.52
N ARG A 21 -5.70 9.72 6.56
CA ARG A 21 -5.86 10.94 7.38
C ARG A 21 -5.82 10.65 8.88
N HIS A 22 -6.03 9.39 9.28
CA HIS A 22 -5.93 8.93 10.66
C HIS A 22 -4.48 8.67 11.08
N SER A 23 -3.50 8.86 10.19
CA SER A 23 -2.09 8.67 10.50
C SER A 23 -1.45 9.97 11.00
N ASN A 24 -0.67 9.88 12.07
CA ASN A 24 0.07 11.01 12.64
C ASN A 24 1.39 11.27 11.88
N ALA A 25 2.01 12.43 12.14
CA ALA A 25 3.25 12.86 11.46
C ALA A 25 4.50 12.05 11.86
N GLU A 26 4.44 11.23 12.91
CA GLU A 26 5.60 10.58 13.54
C GLU A 26 6.07 9.28 12.84
N GLY A 27 5.58 9.00 11.63
CA GLY A 27 5.79 7.71 10.95
C GLY A 27 4.98 6.59 11.62
N ASN A 28 5.05 5.36 11.08
CA ASN A 28 4.13 4.22 11.30
C ASN A 28 2.96 4.14 10.31
N CYS A 29 2.95 4.96 9.27
CA CYS A 29 1.82 4.99 8.35
C CYS A 29 2.04 3.96 7.24
N VAL A 30 0.97 3.25 6.88
CA VAL A 30 0.90 2.58 5.59
C VAL A 30 0.58 3.64 4.54
N GLU A 31 1.37 3.67 3.46
CA GLU A 31 1.10 4.49 2.29
C GLU A 31 0.67 3.60 1.13
N VAL A 32 -0.25 4.10 0.31
CA VAL A 32 -0.76 3.39 -0.87
C VAL A 32 -0.63 4.27 -2.11
N ALA A 33 -0.39 3.66 -3.26
CA ALA A 33 -0.31 4.36 -4.55
C ALA A 33 -0.89 3.50 -5.68
N LEU A 34 -1.47 4.16 -6.67
CA LEU A 34 -1.77 3.52 -7.96
C LEU A 34 -0.48 3.43 -8.76
N VAL A 35 -0.23 2.26 -9.36
CA VAL A 35 0.91 1.98 -10.24
C VAL A 35 0.42 1.24 -11.48
N ASP A 36 1.28 1.09 -12.48
CA ASP A 36 0.92 0.35 -13.69
C ASP A 36 0.50 -1.09 -13.35
N GLY A 37 -0.75 -1.43 -13.65
CA GLY A 37 -1.33 -2.75 -13.41
C GLY A 37 -1.72 -3.09 -11.97
N GLY A 38 -1.56 -2.19 -10.99
CA GLY A 38 -1.80 -2.55 -9.58
C GLY A 38 -1.86 -1.40 -8.57
N ILE A 39 -1.90 -1.80 -7.30
CA ILE A 39 -1.90 -0.90 -6.15
C ILE A 39 -0.70 -1.27 -5.28
N ALA A 40 0.22 -0.33 -5.11
CA ALA A 40 1.39 -0.50 -4.28
C ALA A 40 1.10 -0.05 -2.85
N MET A 41 1.65 -0.79 -1.87
CA MET A 41 1.60 -0.47 -0.44
C MET A 41 3.02 -0.47 0.12
N ARG A 42 3.36 0.53 0.94
CA ARG A 42 4.67 0.61 1.62
C ARG A 42 4.55 1.15 3.03
N ASN A 43 5.61 0.93 3.82
CA ASN A 43 5.76 1.53 5.14
C ASN A 43 6.40 2.93 5.01
N SER A 44 5.74 3.96 5.52
CA SER A 44 6.23 5.34 5.44
C SER A 44 7.55 5.58 6.19
N ARG A 45 7.95 4.70 7.13
CA ARG A 45 9.26 4.75 7.80
C ARG A 45 10.41 4.33 6.89
N TYR A 46 10.12 3.56 5.85
CA TYR A 46 11.08 3.05 4.89
C TYR A 46 10.62 3.39 3.48
N PRO A 47 10.62 4.69 3.10
CA PRO A 47 10.10 5.14 1.81
C PRO A 47 10.83 4.53 0.61
N ASP A 48 12.10 4.14 0.78
CA ASP A 48 12.92 3.44 -0.22
C ASP A 48 12.96 1.92 -0.01
N GLY A 49 12.18 1.41 0.94
CA GLY A 49 12.03 -0.03 1.21
C GLY A 49 11.21 -0.75 0.14
N PRO A 50 10.94 -2.06 0.33
CA PRO A 50 10.09 -2.81 -0.59
C PRO A 50 8.64 -2.30 -0.54
N ALA A 51 8.04 -2.17 -1.71
CA ALA A 51 6.61 -1.98 -1.89
C ALA A 51 5.95 -3.32 -2.26
N LEU A 52 4.85 -3.64 -1.58
CA LEU A 52 4.01 -4.76 -1.98
C LEU A 52 3.03 -4.29 -3.04
N VAL A 53 2.90 -5.02 -4.14
CA VAL A 53 2.04 -4.65 -5.26
C VAL A 53 0.97 -5.71 -5.43
N TYR A 54 -0.28 -5.27 -5.29
CA TYR A 54 -1.46 -6.11 -5.38
C TYR A 54 -2.29 -5.74 -6.60
N THR A 55 -3.06 -6.71 -7.09
CA THR A 55 -4.06 -6.47 -8.12
C THR A 55 -5.21 -5.62 -7.58
N PRO A 56 -5.95 -4.91 -8.44
CA PRO A 56 -7.16 -4.20 -8.03
C PRO A 56 -8.20 -5.08 -7.35
N ALA A 57 -8.32 -6.35 -7.78
CA ALA A 57 -9.27 -7.31 -7.21
C ALA A 57 -8.90 -7.71 -5.77
N GLU A 58 -7.62 -7.96 -5.48
CA GLU A 58 -7.14 -8.27 -4.13
C GLU A 58 -7.39 -7.11 -3.18
N VAL A 59 -7.09 -5.87 -3.60
CA VAL A 59 -7.35 -4.69 -2.75
C VAL A 59 -8.83 -4.43 -2.58
N ALA A 60 -9.66 -4.66 -3.61
CA ALA A 60 -11.11 -4.53 -3.49
C ALA A 60 -11.68 -5.51 -2.45
N ALA A 61 -11.24 -6.78 -2.49
CA ALA A 61 -11.62 -7.79 -1.52
C ALA A 61 -11.14 -7.43 -0.10
N PHE A 62 -9.88 -7.01 0.05
CA PHE A 62 -9.34 -6.56 1.33
C PHE A 62 -10.13 -5.37 1.91
N LEU A 63 -10.47 -4.38 1.09
CA LEU A 63 -11.25 -3.22 1.53
C LEU A 63 -12.69 -3.58 1.91
N ALA A 64 -13.28 -4.60 1.30
CA ALA A 64 -14.59 -5.11 1.71
C ALA A 64 -14.50 -5.71 3.12
N GLY A 65 -13.61 -6.68 3.34
CA GLY A 65 -13.42 -7.31 4.65
C GLY A 65 -13.02 -6.32 5.75
N ALA A 66 -12.17 -5.35 5.43
CA ALA A 66 -11.79 -4.29 6.38
C ALA A 66 -12.97 -3.37 6.75
N LYS A 67 -13.92 -3.11 5.83
CA LYS A 67 -15.13 -2.33 6.13
C LYS A 67 -16.16 -3.12 6.92
N ASP A 68 -16.19 -4.44 6.73
CA ASP A 68 -17.05 -5.35 7.47
C ASP A 68 -16.50 -5.68 8.87
N GLY A 69 -15.32 -5.15 9.22
CA GLY A 69 -14.68 -5.30 10.54
C GLY A 69 -13.99 -6.66 10.73
N GLU A 70 -13.75 -7.42 9.66
CA GLU A 70 -13.17 -8.78 9.74
C GLU A 70 -11.81 -8.82 10.45
N PHE A 71 -11.08 -7.71 10.41
CA PHE A 71 -9.72 -7.58 10.95
C PHE A 71 -9.64 -6.78 12.25
N ASP A 72 -10.76 -6.34 12.83
CA ASP A 72 -10.76 -5.47 14.02
C ASP A 72 -10.16 -6.18 15.25
N HIS A 73 -10.22 -7.51 15.31
CA HIS A 73 -9.61 -8.32 16.36
C HIS A 73 -8.06 -8.25 16.43
N LEU A 74 -7.42 -7.64 15.43
CA LEU A 74 -5.98 -7.39 15.42
C LEU A 74 -5.58 -6.10 16.17
N LEU A 75 -6.55 -5.29 16.60
CA LEU A 75 -6.37 -4.02 17.32
C LEU A 75 -6.94 -4.12 18.74
#